data_AF-A0A4Q9FTI3-F1
#
_entry.id   AF-A0A4Q9FTI3-F1
#
_cell.length_a   1.000
_cell.length_b   1.000
_cell.length_c   1.000
_cell.angle_alpha   90.00
_cell.angle_beta   90.00
_cell.angle_gamma   90.00
#
_symmetry.space_group_name_H-M   'P 1'
#
loop_
_entity.id
_entity.type
_entity.pdbx_description
1 polymer ?
#
loop_
_entity_poly.entity_id
_entity_poly.type
_entity_poly.pdbx_seq_one_letter_code
_entity_poly.pdbx_strand_id
1 'polypeptide(L)'
;MNFKSAGEAINPHEVGYRSLGFGENPRIETTHYELIINTKELTDIFFKKADSFIHQCKIDDIQQGFADIKDLQDLNYANFKYLTEHNPNLASELLKDYLYFDLLDSLFPNSKNLKVAINDIKDIIIKDGNIIISGETFPFAKP
;
A
#
# COMPACT_ATOMS: atom_id res chain seq x y z
N MET A 1 -11.00 -5.83 6.69
CA MET A 1 -10.62 -5.62 5.27
C MET A 1 -11.72 -6.10 4.32
N ASN A 2 -12.02 -5.31 3.28
CA ASN A 2 -12.99 -5.61 2.23
C ASN A 2 -12.34 -5.41 0.87
N PHE A 3 -12.33 -6.44 0.02
CA PHE A 3 -11.74 -6.39 -1.32
C PHE A 3 -12.82 -6.68 -2.36
N LYS A 4 -12.94 -5.81 -3.37
CA LYS A 4 -13.83 -5.99 -4.51
C LYS A 4 -13.06 -5.87 -5.81
N SER A 5 -13.32 -6.76 -6.76
CA SER A 5 -12.88 -6.60 -8.15
C SER A 5 -14.07 -6.83 -9.07
N ALA A 6 -14.21 -6.03 -10.12
CA ALA A 6 -15.39 -6.02 -10.99
C ALA A 6 -16.72 -5.74 -10.25
N GLY A 7 -16.66 -5.12 -9.07
CA GLY A 7 -17.82 -4.92 -8.18
C GLY A 7 -18.18 -6.14 -7.31
N GLU A 8 -17.56 -7.30 -7.55
CA GLU A 8 -17.77 -8.54 -6.80
C GLU A 8 -16.85 -8.61 -5.58
N ALA A 9 -17.37 -9.02 -4.43
CA ALA A 9 -16.57 -9.22 -3.23
C ALA A 9 -15.71 -10.49 -3.38
N ILE A 10 -14.39 -10.37 -3.17
CA ILE A 10 -13.45 -11.48 -3.25
C ILE A 10 -12.86 -11.72 -1.87
N ASN A 11 -12.70 -13.00 -1.51
CA ASN A 11 -12.02 -13.37 -0.28
C ASN A 11 -10.56 -12.92 -0.36
N PRO A 12 -10.04 -12.12 0.59
CA PRO A 12 -8.64 -11.71 0.64
C PRO A 12 -7.61 -12.83 0.47
N HIS A 13 -7.91 -14.04 0.95
CA HIS A 13 -7.00 -15.18 0.80
C HIS A 13 -6.86 -15.64 -0.67
N GLU A 14 -7.82 -15.30 -1.52
CA GLU A 14 -7.81 -15.60 -2.96
C GLU A 14 -7.23 -14.44 -3.79
N VAL A 15 -6.72 -13.39 -3.13
CA VAL A 15 -6.10 -12.23 -3.77
C VAL A 15 -4.58 -12.34 -3.65
N GLY A 16 -3.89 -12.22 -4.77
CA GLY A 16 -2.45 -12.05 -4.84
C GLY A 16 -2.10 -10.68 -5.38
N TYR A 17 -0.81 -10.44 -5.57
CA TYR A 17 -0.31 -9.28 -6.30
C TYR A 17 0.89 -9.70 -7.14
N ARG A 18 1.08 -8.98 -8.24
CA ARG A 18 2.18 -9.21 -9.17
C ARG A 18 3.44 -8.59 -8.59
N SER A 19 4.47 -9.37 -8.26
CA SER A 19 5.76 -8.80 -7.82
C SER A 19 6.59 -8.30 -9.01
N LEU A 20 6.73 -9.12 -10.06
CA LEU A 20 7.50 -8.80 -11.26
C LEU A 20 6.64 -8.09 -12.31
N GLY A 21 7.01 -6.86 -12.66
CA GLY A 21 6.26 -6.02 -13.60
C GLY A 21 4.97 -5.44 -13.00
N PHE A 22 4.96 -5.22 -11.68
CA PHE A 22 3.91 -4.44 -11.02
C PHE A 22 3.80 -3.06 -11.67
N GLY A 23 2.58 -2.60 -11.95
CA GLY A 23 2.33 -1.35 -12.66
C GLY A 23 2.48 -1.43 -14.18
N GLU A 24 3.03 -2.51 -14.74
CA GLU A 24 3.17 -2.66 -16.17
C GLU A 24 1.91 -3.22 -16.83
N ASN A 25 1.70 -2.92 -18.12
CA ASN A 25 0.61 -3.49 -18.90
C ASN A 25 0.76 -5.03 -19.00
N PRO A 26 -0.18 -5.83 -18.44
CA PRO A 26 -0.05 -7.27 -18.38
C PRO A 26 -0.39 -7.96 -19.72
N ARG A 27 -0.76 -7.20 -20.76
CA ARG A 27 -1.20 -7.70 -22.09
C ARG A 27 -2.41 -8.63 -22.06
N ILE A 28 -3.15 -8.61 -20.95
CA ILE A 28 -4.42 -9.28 -20.74
C ILE A 28 -5.42 -8.26 -20.20
N GLU A 29 -6.69 -8.57 -20.27
CA GLU A 29 -7.74 -7.71 -19.74
C GLU A 29 -7.59 -7.55 -18.23
N THR A 30 -7.67 -6.31 -17.78
CA THR A 30 -7.65 -5.94 -16.36
C THR A 30 -9.02 -5.43 -15.93
N THR A 31 -9.27 -5.51 -14.63
CA THR A 31 -10.51 -5.01 -14.04
C THR A 31 -10.22 -4.17 -12.81
N HIS A 32 -10.96 -3.08 -12.68
CA HIS A 32 -10.87 -2.20 -11.52
C HIS A 32 -11.16 -2.96 -10.22
N TYR A 33 -10.36 -2.67 -9.20
CA TYR A 33 -10.59 -3.14 -7.84
C TYR A 33 -10.62 -1.97 -6.85
N GLU A 34 -11.32 -2.22 -5.75
CA GLU A 34 -11.34 -1.38 -4.56
C GLU A 34 -11.03 -2.24 -3.34
N LEU A 35 -10.15 -1.75 -2.49
CA LEU A 35 -9.75 -2.38 -1.24
C LEU A 35 -9.89 -1.35 -0.12
N ILE A 36 -10.70 -1.69 0.89
CA ILE A 36 -10.92 -0.87 2.07
C ILE A 36 -10.44 -1.63 3.30
N ILE A 37 -9.54 -1.02 4.08
CA ILE A 37 -9.06 -1.57 5.35
C ILE A 37 -9.05 -0.46 6.41
N ASN A 38 -9.42 -0.80 7.64
CA ASN A 38 -9.27 0.14 8.75
C ASN A 38 -7.78 0.25 9.12
N THR A 39 -7.29 1.46 9.42
CA THR A 39 -5.87 1.66 9.80
C THR A 39 -5.49 0.84 11.04
N LYS A 40 -6.44 0.50 11.91
CA LYS A 40 -6.23 -0.37 13.08
C LYS A 40 -6.06 -1.85 12.76
N GLU A 41 -6.41 -2.26 11.54
CA GLU A 41 -6.19 -3.63 11.06
C GLU A 41 -4.76 -3.83 10.50
N LEU A 42 -3.98 -2.74 10.34
CA LEU A 42 -2.57 -2.85 9.99
C LEU A 42 -1.78 -3.53 11.10
N THR A 43 -0.80 -4.34 10.70
CA THR A 43 0.00 -5.12 11.65
C THR A 43 1.10 -4.29 12.28
N ASP A 44 1.51 -4.63 13.51
CA ASP A 44 2.68 -4.02 14.16
C ASP A 44 3.96 -4.21 13.34
N ILE A 45 4.05 -5.29 12.55
CA ILE A 45 5.17 -5.56 11.65
C ILE A 45 5.21 -4.50 10.54
N PHE A 46 4.06 -4.17 9.96
CA PHE A 46 3.96 -3.11 8.96
C PHE A 46 4.37 -1.75 9.55
N PHE A 47 3.85 -1.38 10.72
CA PHE A 47 4.21 -0.11 11.36
C PHE A 47 5.71 -0.01 11.63
N LYS A 48 6.37 -1.09 12.08
CA LYS A 48 7.83 -1.11 12.27
C LYS A 48 8.60 -0.89 10.98
N LYS A 49 8.15 -1.47 9.86
CA LYS A 49 8.77 -1.28 8.54
C LYS A 49 8.60 0.17 8.06
N ALA A 50 7.40 0.72 8.16
CA ALA A 50 7.11 2.11 7.80
C ALA A 50 7.93 3.11 8.64
N ASP A 51 8.00 2.91 9.95
CA ASP A 51 8.79 3.76 10.85
C ASP A 51 10.30 3.64 10.58
N SER A 52 10.77 2.45 10.20
CA SER A 52 12.17 2.23 9.81
C SER A 52 12.51 2.94 8.50
N PHE A 53 11.59 2.96 7.53
CA PHE A 53 11.73 3.76 6.31
C PHE A 53 11.84 5.26 6.65
N ILE A 54 10.90 5.80 7.44
CA ILE A 54 10.91 7.22 7.84
C ILE A 54 12.22 7.57 8.59
N HIS A 55 12.69 6.68 9.45
CA HIS A 55 13.96 6.85 10.15
C HIS A 55 15.16 6.88 9.19
N GLN A 56 15.16 6.01 8.17
CA GLN A 56 16.21 6.01 7.17
C GLN A 56 16.21 7.29 6.34
N CYS A 57 15.03 7.81 5.93
CA CYS A 57 14.90 9.11 5.28
C CYS A 57 15.57 10.21 6.11
N LYS A 58 15.33 10.25 7.43
CA LYS A 58 15.98 11.22 8.32
C LYS A 58 17.51 11.12 8.29
N ILE A 59 18.05 9.91 8.31
CA ILE A 59 19.50 9.68 8.28
C ILE A 59 20.06 10.18 6.94
N ASP A 60 19.41 9.82 5.85
CA ASP A 60 19.84 10.15 4.49
C ASP A 60 19.78 11.67 4.26
N ASP A 61 18.70 12.32 4.68
CA ASP A 61 18.52 13.77 4.56
C ASP A 61 19.59 14.55 5.34
N ILE A 62 20.00 14.06 6.53
CA ILE A 62 21.10 14.65 7.31
C ILE A 62 22.43 14.50 6.57
N GLN A 63 22.69 13.34 5.96
CA GLN A 63 23.93 13.08 5.22
C GLN A 63 24.01 13.87 3.92
N GLN A 64 22.88 14.03 3.22
CA GLN A 64 22.77 14.78 1.97
C GLN A 64 22.72 16.29 2.19
N GLY A 65 22.23 16.73 3.35
CA GLY A 65 22.09 18.15 3.72
C GLY A 65 20.80 18.81 3.22
N PHE A 66 19.87 18.05 2.64
CA PHE A 66 18.54 18.50 2.24
C PHE A 66 17.52 17.36 2.40
N ALA A 67 16.23 17.70 2.53
CA ALA A 67 15.17 16.70 2.64
C ALA A 67 14.61 16.33 1.27
N ASP A 68 14.55 15.04 0.96
CA ASP A 68 13.89 14.53 -0.26
C ASP A 68 12.36 14.67 -0.14
N ILE A 69 11.80 14.29 1.01
CA ILE A 69 10.38 14.45 1.34
C ILE A 69 10.24 15.56 2.37
N LYS A 70 10.06 16.80 1.89
CA LYS A 70 10.04 17.99 2.75
C LYS A 70 8.99 17.92 3.87
N ASP A 71 7.81 17.39 3.59
CA ASP A 71 6.73 17.29 4.57
C ASP A 71 7.09 16.36 5.76
N LEU A 72 7.94 15.35 5.55
CA LEU A 72 8.48 14.54 6.65
C LEU A 72 9.41 15.37 7.54
N GLN A 73 10.29 16.19 6.95
CA GLN A 73 11.17 17.09 7.71
C GLN A 73 10.36 18.12 8.51
N ASP A 74 9.36 18.74 7.89
CA ASP A 74 8.50 19.75 8.53
C ASP A 74 7.72 19.15 9.73
N LEU A 75 7.43 17.85 9.70
CA LEU A 75 6.83 17.08 10.79
C LEU A 75 7.84 16.41 11.72
N ASN A 76 9.13 16.76 11.63
CA ASN A 76 10.23 16.18 12.41
C ASN A 76 10.26 14.64 12.36
N TYR A 77 9.95 14.08 11.19
CA TYR A 77 9.93 12.64 10.90
C TYR A 77 9.04 11.87 11.87
N ALA A 78 7.82 12.35 12.05
CA ALA A 78 6.80 11.68 12.86
C ALA A 78 6.57 10.24 12.38
N ASN A 79 6.26 9.33 13.31
CA ASN A 79 6.01 7.93 13.00
C ASN A 79 4.75 7.75 12.13
N PHE A 80 4.67 6.63 11.43
CA PHE A 80 3.64 6.39 10.43
C PHE A 80 2.23 6.41 11.04
N LYS A 81 2.06 5.92 12.27
CA LYS A 81 0.77 5.98 12.97
C LYS A 81 0.29 7.43 13.16
N TYR A 82 1.17 8.33 13.62
CA TYR A 82 0.86 9.74 13.74
C TYR A 82 0.46 10.34 12.39
N LEU A 83 1.16 9.97 11.31
CA LEU A 83 0.82 10.44 9.96
C LEU A 83 -0.58 9.99 9.53
N THR A 84 -0.96 8.74 9.77
CA THR A 84 -2.32 8.26 9.41
C THR A 84 -3.45 9.01 10.13
N GLU A 85 -3.18 9.54 11.34
CA GLU A 85 -4.17 10.24 12.16
C GLU A 85 -4.20 11.75 11.89
N HIS A 86 -3.04 12.37 11.64
CA HIS A 86 -2.89 13.82 11.60
C HIS A 86 -2.49 14.38 10.24
N ASN A 87 -1.89 13.57 9.37
CA ASN A 87 -1.43 13.97 8.03
C ASN A 87 -1.74 12.86 7.00
N PRO A 88 -3.03 12.52 6.80
CA PRO A 88 -3.43 11.36 5.99
C PRO A 88 -2.97 11.45 4.54
N ASN A 89 -2.84 12.65 3.97
CA ASN A 89 -2.34 12.84 2.60
C ASN A 89 -0.87 12.39 2.48
N LEU A 90 0.00 12.84 3.39
CA LEU A 90 1.39 12.40 3.41
C LEU A 90 1.49 10.88 3.66
N ALA A 91 0.70 10.34 4.59
CA ALA A 91 0.67 8.89 4.81
C ALA A 91 0.23 8.13 3.54
N SER A 92 -0.77 8.62 2.81
CA SER A 92 -1.21 8.08 1.52
C SER A 92 -0.11 8.09 0.46
N GLU A 93 0.63 9.20 0.34
CA GLU A 93 1.75 9.35 -0.60
C GLU A 93 2.88 8.37 -0.25
N LEU A 94 3.25 8.29 1.03
CA LEU A 94 4.25 7.32 1.50
C LEU A 94 3.85 5.87 1.20
N LEU A 95 2.58 5.52 1.40
CA LEU A 95 2.06 4.20 1.02
C LEU A 95 2.18 3.94 -0.47
N LYS A 96 1.83 4.91 -1.31
CA LYS A 96 1.76 4.74 -2.75
C LYS A 96 3.15 4.65 -3.39
N ASP A 97 4.05 5.53 -2.98
CA ASP A 97 5.31 5.74 -3.70
C ASP A 97 6.45 4.89 -3.14
N TYR A 98 6.40 4.54 -1.85
CA TYR A 98 7.53 3.91 -1.16
C TYR A 98 7.17 2.60 -0.44
N LEU A 99 6.00 2.54 0.21
CA LEU A 99 5.65 1.44 1.12
C LEU A 99 4.64 0.43 0.53
N TYR A 100 4.30 0.54 -0.75
CA TYR A 100 3.20 -0.22 -1.34
C TYR A 100 3.46 -1.74 -1.30
N PHE A 101 4.70 -2.19 -1.51
CA PHE A 101 5.03 -3.61 -1.39
C PHE A 101 4.95 -4.10 0.06
N ASP A 102 5.49 -3.35 1.02
CA ASP A 102 5.39 -3.70 2.43
C ASP A 102 3.93 -3.76 2.90
N LEU A 103 3.09 -2.88 2.36
CA LEU A 103 1.66 -2.90 2.60
C LEU A 103 1.02 -4.16 2.01
N LEU A 104 1.22 -4.44 0.72
CA LEU A 104 0.67 -5.62 0.06
C LEU A 104 1.11 -6.93 0.75
N ASP A 105 2.39 -7.06 1.10
CA ASP A 105 2.93 -8.18 1.87
C ASP A 105 2.19 -8.36 3.21
N SER A 106 1.93 -7.25 3.92
CA SER A 106 1.22 -7.29 5.21
C SER A 106 -0.26 -7.63 5.06
N LEU A 107 -0.89 -7.24 3.95
CA LEU A 107 -2.32 -7.45 3.70
C LEU A 107 -2.64 -8.85 3.17
N PHE A 108 -1.70 -9.44 2.43
CA PHE A 108 -1.87 -10.72 1.75
C PHE A 108 -0.81 -11.78 2.14
N PRO A 109 -0.58 -12.05 3.44
CA PRO A 109 0.53 -12.92 3.89
C PRO A 109 0.30 -14.42 3.62
N ASN A 110 -0.94 -14.84 3.36
CA ASN A 110 -1.34 -16.24 3.29
C ASN A 110 -2.22 -16.54 2.07
N SER A 111 -1.91 -15.93 0.93
CA SER A 111 -2.73 -16.10 -0.27
C SER A 111 -2.63 -17.52 -0.84
N LYS A 112 -3.78 -18.13 -1.08
CA LYS A 112 -3.95 -19.52 -1.53
C LYS A 112 -5.14 -19.58 -2.49
N ASN A 113 -5.10 -20.49 -3.46
CA ASN A 113 -6.17 -20.65 -4.46
C ASN A 113 -6.53 -19.30 -5.13
N LEU A 114 -5.51 -18.58 -5.57
CA LEU A 114 -5.64 -17.24 -6.14
C LEU A 114 -6.66 -17.21 -7.28
N LYS A 115 -7.58 -16.25 -7.20
CA LYS A 115 -8.57 -15.93 -8.24
C LYS A 115 -8.18 -14.69 -9.02
N VAL A 116 -7.61 -13.70 -8.35
CA VAL A 116 -7.17 -12.44 -8.94
C VAL A 116 -5.80 -12.05 -8.42
N ALA A 117 -5.05 -11.32 -9.23
CA ALA A 117 -3.83 -10.66 -8.82
C ALA A 117 -3.94 -9.15 -9.05
N ILE A 118 -3.56 -8.37 -8.04
CA ILE A 118 -3.36 -6.93 -8.14
C ILE A 118 -2.20 -6.67 -9.11
N ASN A 119 -2.46 -5.89 -10.15
CA ASN A 119 -1.49 -5.51 -11.16
C ASN A 119 -0.80 -4.19 -10.82
N ASP A 120 -1.57 -3.22 -10.31
CA ASP A 120 -1.10 -1.89 -9.98
C ASP A 120 -1.83 -1.33 -8.75
N ILE A 121 -1.33 -0.21 -8.23
CA ILE A 121 -2.08 0.68 -7.35
C ILE A 121 -2.12 2.04 -8.05
N LYS A 122 -3.33 2.48 -8.41
CA LYS A 122 -3.54 3.80 -9.02
C LYS A 122 -3.65 4.87 -7.96
N ASP A 123 -4.33 4.57 -6.86
CA ASP A 123 -4.57 5.54 -5.80
C ASP A 123 -4.67 4.91 -4.41
N ILE A 124 -4.23 5.66 -3.41
CA ILE A 124 -4.36 5.34 -1.99
C ILE A 124 -4.86 6.59 -1.27
N ILE A 125 -6.01 6.48 -0.60
CA ILE A 125 -6.61 7.56 0.19
C ILE A 125 -6.78 7.09 1.62
N ILE A 126 -6.31 7.87 2.59
CA ILE A 126 -6.64 7.68 4.00
C ILE A 126 -7.74 8.66 4.41
N LYS A 127 -8.91 8.12 4.80
CA LYS A 127 -10.06 8.92 5.21
C LYS A 127 -10.88 8.20 6.27
N ASP A 128 -11.30 8.94 7.29
CA ASP A 128 -12.16 8.44 8.37
C ASP A 128 -11.61 7.17 9.05
N GLY A 129 -10.28 7.09 9.19
CA GLY A 129 -9.58 5.93 9.77
C GLY A 129 -9.52 4.70 8.85
N ASN A 130 -9.84 4.84 7.57
CA ASN A 130 -9.75 3.78 6.58
C ASN A 130 -8.72 4.14 5.50
N ILE A 131 -8.01 3.12 5.03
CA ILE A 131 -7.18 3.17 3.84
C ILE A 131 -8.02 2.59 2.70
N ILE A 132 -8.18 3.38 1.65
CA ILE A 132 -8.94 3.05 0.44
C ILE A 132 -7.92 2.97 -0.69
N ILE A 133 -7.76 1.79 -1.26
CA ILE A 133 -6.80 1.49 -2.32
C ILE A 133 -7.58 1.15 -3.57
N SER A 134 -7.20 1.74 -4.69
CA SER A 134 -7.81 1.44 -5.98
C SER A 134 -6.76 1.22 -7.06
N GLY A 135 -7.10 0.39 -8.03
CA GLY A 135 -6.21 0.04 -9.13
C GLY A 135 -6.84 -0.98 -10.04
N GLU A 136 -6.00 -1.83 -10.63
CA GLU A 136 -6.36 -2.88 -11.55
C GLU A 136 -5.91 -4.25 -11.06
N THR A 137 -6.75 -5.24 -11.32
CA THR A 137 -6.47 -6.67 -11.13
C THR A 137 -6.57 -7.39 -12.46
N PHE A 138 -5.99 -8.58 -12.55
CA PHE A 138 -6.26 -9.53 -13.63
C PHE A 138 -6.60 -10.91 -13.05
N PRO A 139 -7.33 -11.78 -13.78
CA PRO A 139 -7.60 -13.14 -13.37
C PRO A 139 -6.30 -13.94 -13.17
N PHE A 140 -6.15 -14.60 -12.04
CA PHE A 140 -5.00 -15.44 -11.78
C PHE A 140 -5.15 -16.76 -12.57
N ALA A 141 -4.53 -16.83 -13.75
CA ALA A 141 -4.41 -18.08 -14.47
C ALA A 141 -3.33 -18.94 -13.80
N LYS A 142 -3.68 -20.17 -13.41
CA LYS A 142 -2.64 -21.16 -13.09
C LYS A 142 -1.83 -21.40 -14.36
N PRO A 143 -0.49 -21.39 -14.30
CA PRO A 143 0.34 -21.84 -15.42
C PRO A 143 0.01 -23.29 -15.81
#